data_AF-A0A662GRK4-F1
#
_entry.id   AF-A0A662GRK4-F1
#
_cell.length_a   1.000
_cell.length_b   1.000
_cell.length_c   1.000
_cell.angle_alpha   90.00
_cell.angle_beta   90.00
_cell.angle_gamma   90.00
#
_symmetry.space_group_name_H-M   'P 1'
#
loop_
_entity.id
_entity.type
_entity.pdbx_description
1 polymer ?
#
loop_
_entity_poly.entity_id
_entity_poly.type
_entity_poly.pdbx_seq_one_letter_code
_entity_poly.pdbx_strand_id
1 'polypeptide(L)'
;MGITADEIVKLFEKDVRARKRLAELLVIEPDIRLAIINAVLRDVATKQDIKGMATKQDIEDLRRITRQDIAELKKTLEDKISNVENRILKLENGIVRLEDKIVKLEDKIIKLEDGISGLEDRITGLENRMASSETRMGELETRMSKVEARIGGVEARMDMIVGELDRLFKLVLVSVLGILISITTTILVRILL
;
A
#
# COMPACT_ATOMS: atom_id res chain seq x y z
N MET A 1 74.81 -43.19 -89.75
CA MET A 1 74.29 -43.11 -88.36
C MET A 1 72.99 -42.34 -88.42
N GLY A 2 71.89 -42.97 -88.03
CA GLY A 2 70.60 -42.27 -87.93
C GLY A 2 70.59 -41.45 -86.64
N ILE A 3 70.07 -40.23 -86.72
CA ILE A 3 69.85 -39.39 -85.52
C ILE A 3 68.78 -40.09 -84.66
N THR A 4 69.05 -40.24 -83.37
CA THR A 4 68.12 -40.83 -82.40
C THR A 4 67.10 -39.80 -81.90
N ALA A 5 65.93 -40.25 -81.43
CA ALA A 5 64.90 -39.36 -80.89
C ALA A 5 65.41 -38.49 -79.72
N ASP A 6 66.26 -39.05 -78.84
CA ASP A 6 66.89 -38.32 -77.73
C ASP A 6 67.86 -37.23 -78.21
N GLU A 7 68.59 -37.47 -79.29
CA GLU A 7 69.47 -36.45 -79.89
C GLU A 7 68.66 -35.29 -80.49
N ILE A 8 67.49 -35.58 -81.08
CA ILE A 8 66.55 -34.56 -81.58
C ILE A 8 66.01 -33.71 -80.41
N VAL A 9 65.58 -34.33 -79.31
CA VAL A 9 65.08 -33.62 -78.13
C VAL A 9 66.16 -32.69 -77.55
N LYS A 10 67.41 -33.16 -77.41
CA LYS A 10 68.54 -32.33 -76.93
C LYS A 10 68.83 -31.12 -77.82
N LEU A 11 68.63 -31.24 -79.15
CA LEU A 11 68.79 -30.11 -80.08
C LEU A 11 67.70 -29.05 -79.85
N PHE A 12 66.45 -29.47 -79.63
CA PHE A 12 65.35 -28.55 -79.30
C PHE A 12 65.49 -27.92 -77.91
N GLU A 13 65.95 -28.66 -76.90
CA GLU A 13 66.18 -28.11 -75.55
C GLU A 13 67.18 -26.95 -75.56
N LYS A 14 68.26 -27.06 -76.36
CA LYS A 14 69.32 -26.05 -76.49
C LYS A 14 68.91 -24.82 -77.32
N ASP A 15 67.98 -24.94 -78.27
CA ASP A 15 67.53 -23.84 -79.13
C ASP A 15 66.08 -23.41 -78.84
N VAL A 16 65.93 -22.29 -78.13
CA VAL A 16 64.63 -21.69 -77.79
C VAL A 16 63.83 -21.29 -79.04
N ARG A 17 64.49 -20.84 -80.12
CA ARG A 17 63.81 -20.47 -81.37
C ARG A 17 63.26 -21.71 -82.06
N ALA A 18 64.03 -22.79 -82.09
CA ALA A 18 63.57 -24.07 -82.62
C ALA A 18 62.37 -24.61 -81.82
N ARG A 19 62.43 -24.57 -80.48
CA ARG A 19 61.29 -24.95 -79.61
C ARG A 19 60.04 -24.11 -79.86
N LYS A 20 60.20 -22.78 -79.94
CA LYS A 20 59.08 -21.88 -80.21
C LYS A 20 58.48 -22.16 -81.59
N ARG A 21 59.33 -22.38 -82.60
CA ARG A 21 58.88 -22.71 -83.96
C ARG A 21 58.16 -24.05 -84.02
N LEU A 22 58.66 -25.06 -83.31
CA LEU A 22 57.98 -26.36 -83.18
C LEU A 22 56.63 -26.22 -82.49
N ALA A 23 56.55 -25.47 -81.38
CA ALA A 23 55.28 -25.21 -80.69
C ALA A 23 54.28 -24.46 -81.58
N GLU A 24 54.72 -23.44 -82.33
CA GLU A 24 53.89 -22.73 -83.31
C GLU A 24 53.35 -23.68 -84.39
N LEU A 25 54.20 -24.56 -84.95
CA LEU A 25 53.79 -25.55 -85.95
C LEU A 25 52.78 -26.55 -85.37
N LEU A 26 53.01 -27.05 -84.16
CA LEU A 26 52.10 -27.96 -83.46
C LEU A 26 50.76 -27.29 -83.09
N VAL A 27 50.75 -25.99 -82.78
CA VAL A 27 49.51 -25.24 -82.50
C VAL A 27 48.73 -24.93 -83.79
N ILE A 28 49.37 -24.99 -84.97
CA ILE A 28 48.70 -24.81 -86.27
C ILE A 28 47.93 -26.09 -86.68
N GLU A 29 48.36 -27.27 -86.22
CA GLU A 29 47.66 -28.53 -86.41
C GLU A 29 46.28 -28.51 -85.69
N PRO A 30 45.16 -28.71 -86.41
CA PRO A 30 43.82 -28.64 -85.83
C PRO A 30 43.61 -29.57 -84.62
N ASP A 31 44.10 -30.81 -84.69
CA ASP A 31 43.86 -31.83 -83.65
C ASP A 31 44.66 -31.54 -82.38
N ILE A 32 45.92 -31.12 -82.54
CA ILE A 32 46.80 -30.76 -81.41
C ILE A 32 46.28 -29.49 -80.73
N ARG A 33 45.87 -28.49 -81.52
CA ARG A 33 45.24 -27.28 -81.00
C ARG A 33 43.95 -27.60 -80.24
N LEU A 34 43.10 -28.49 -80.76
CA LEU A 34 41.89 -28.92 -80.08
C LEU A 34 42.20 -29.67 -78.78
N ALA A 35 43.22 -30.53 -78.77
CA ALA A 35 43.68 -31.22 -77.56
C ALA A 35 44.19 -30.25 -76.49
N ILE A 36 44.98 -29.23 -76.86
CA ILE A 36 45.46 -28.19 -75.95
C ILE A 36 44.30 -27.34 -75.42
N ILE A 37 43.38 -26.91 -76.30
CA ILE A 37 42.19 -26.14 -75.91
C ILE A 37 41.33 -26.95 -74.94
N ASN A 38 41.08 -28.23 -75.21
CA ASN A 38 40.30 -29.10 -74.32
C ASN A 38 40.99 -29.37 -72.98
N ALA A 39 42.32 -29.47 -72.97
CA ALA A 39 43.09 -29.59 -71.73
C ALA A 39 42.97 -28.33 -70.87
N VAL A 40 43.13 -27.14 -71.47
CA VAL A 40 43.02 -25.86 -70.77
C VAL A 40 41.58 -25.55 -70.36
N LEU A 41 40.59 -25.90 -71.20
CA LEU A 41 39.16 -25.67 -70.92
C LEU A 41 38.66 -26.38 -69.65
N ARG A 42 39.32 -27.45 -69.19
CA ARG A 42 38.98 -28.12 -67.93
C ARG A 42 39.38 -27.31 -66.69
N ASP A 43 40.37 -26.45 -66.81
CA ASP A 43 40.96 -25.71 -65.69
C ASP A 43 40.53 -24.23 -65.64
N VAL A 44 39.85 -23.74 -66.68
CA VAL A 44 39.38 -22.34 -66.76
C VAL A 44 37.88 -22.24 -66.57
N ALA A 45 37.45 -21.30 -65.73
CA ALA A 45 36.03 -20.97 -65.60
C ALA A 45 35.49 -20.40 -66.92
N THR A 46 34.42 -21.01 -67.42
CA THR A 46 33.72 -20.55 -68.61
C THR A 46 32.81 -19.37 -68.29
N LYS A 47 32.34 -18.68 -69.33
CA LYS A 47 31.31 -17.63 -69.18
C LYS A 47 30.00 -18.18 -68.59
N GLN A 48 29.73 -19.49 -68.73
CA GLN A 48 28.57 -20.13 -68.11
C GLN A 48 28.76 -20.30 -66.60
N ASP A 49 29.97 -20.64 -66.14
CA ASP A 49 30.27 -20.80 -64.71
C ASP A 49 30.14 -19.48 -63.95
N ILE A 50 30.50 -18.37 -64.60
CA ILE A 50 30.40 -17.02 -64.00
C ILE A 50 28.94 -16.54 -63.91
N LYS A 51 28.04 -17.01 -64.78
CA LYS A 51 26.61 -16.62 -64.73
C LYS A 51 25.88 -17.11 -63.49
N GLY A 52 26.35 -18.19 -62.87
CA GLY A 52 25.78 -18.74 -61.62
C GLY A 52 26.36 -18.11 -60.35
N MET A 53 27.35 -17.22 -60.46
CA MET A 53 27.92 -16.53 -59.31
C MET A 53 27.02 -15.41 -58.83
N ALA A 54 27.03 -15.14 -57.52
CA ALA A 54 26.27 -14.04 -56.92
C ALA A 54 26.46 -12.74 -57.72
N THR A 55 25.36 -12.27 -58.28
CA THR A 55 25.29 -11.14 -59.19
C THR A 55 24.98 -9.87 -58.43
N LYS A 56 25.10 -8.72 -59.11
CA LYS A 56 24.62 -7.45 -58.56
C LYS A 56 23.12 -7.50 -58.22
N GLN A 57 22.34 -8.32 -58.94
CA GLN A 57 20.92 -8.51 -58.69
C GLN A 57 20.67 -9.14 -57.31
N ASP A 58 21.43 -10.17 -56.95
CA ASP A 58 21.30 -10.84 -55.64
C ASP A 58 21.61 -9.87 -54.48
N ILE A 59 22.58 -8.97 -54.68
CA ILE A 59 22.92 -7.92 -53.71
C ILE A 59 21.80 -6.88 -53.59
N GLU A 60 21.16 -6.51 -54.71
CA GLU A 60 20.03 -5.58 -54.69
C GLU A 60 18.79 -6.17 -54.04
N ASP A 61 18.50 -7.45 -54.29
CA ASP A 61 17.41 -8.17 -53.64
C ASP A 61 17.66 -8.31 -52.14
N LEU A 62 18.88 -8.68 -51.72
CA LEU A 62 19.25 -8.71 -50.32
C LEU A 62 19.07 -7.33 -49.66
N ARG A 63 19.55 -6.26 -50.30
CA ARG A 63 19.38 -4.88 -49.80
C ARG A 63 17.92 -4.47 -49.69
N ARG A 64 17.08 -4.89 -50.63
CA ARG A 64 15.64 -4.62 -50.60
C ARG A 64 14.97 -5.30 -49.41
N ILE A 65 15.24 -6.59 -49.23
CA ILE A 65 14.72 -7.39 -48.11
C ILE A 65 15.18 -6.78 -46.78
N THR A 66 16.48 -6.49 -46.63
CA THR A 66 17.00 -5.88 -45.39
C THR A 66 16.35 -4.52 -45.09
N ARG A 67 16.10 -3.68 -46.10
CA ARG A 67 15.38 -2.41 -45.89
C ARG A 67 13.94 -2.62 -45.46
N GLN A 68 13.28 -3.63 -46.00
CA GLN A 68 11.91 -3.99 -45.61
C GLN A 68 11.87 -4.48 -44.15
N ASP A 69 12.76 -5.40 -43.78
CA ASP A 69 12.86 -5.91 -42.41
C ASP A 69 13.13 -4.77 -41.41
N ILE A 70 14.05 -3.86 -41.74
CA ILE A 70 14.34 -2.68 -40.90
C ILE A 70 13.10 -1.78 -40.76
N ALA A 71 12.35 -1.56 -41.84
CA ALA A 71 11.14 -0.74 -41.80
C ALA A 71 10.05 -1.38 -40.93
N GLU A 72 9.87 -2.70 -41.00
CA GLU A 72 8.91 -3.44 -40.18
C GLU A 72 9.30 -3.47 -38.70
N LEU A 73 10.59 -3.69 -38.41
CA LEU A 73 11.12 -3.62 -37.05
C LEU A 73 10.96 -2.23 -36.46
N LYS A 74 11.24 -1.18 -37.24
CA LYS A 74 11.04 0.22 -36.83
C LYS A 74 9.59 0.49 -36.48
N LYS A 75 8.65 0.09 -37.34
CA LYS A 75 7.21 0.26 -37.09
C LYS A 75 6.77 -0.47 -35.82
N THR A 76 7.20 -1.72 -35.64
CA THR A 76 6.90 -2.51 -34.44
C THR A 76 7.43 -1.84 -33.18
N LEU A 77 8.61 -1.21 -33.26
CA LEU A 77 9.20 -0.49 -32.15
C LEU A 77 8.42 0.80 -31.83
N GLU A 78 8.02 1.57 -32.86
CA GLU A 78 7.19 2.77 -32.70
C GLU A 78 5.84 2.44 -32.04
N ASP A 79 5.20 1.34 -32.44
CA ASP A 79 3.95 0.86 -31.84
C ASP A 79 4.14 0.47 -30.36
N LYS A 80 5.24 -0.23 -30.04
CA LYS A 80 5.57 -0.61 -28.66
C LYS A 80 5.87 0.60 -27.79
N ILE A 81 6.62 1.58 -28.30
CA ILE A 81 6.92 2.83 -27.60
C ILE A 81 5.62 3.57 -27.31
N SER A 82 4.75 3.74 -28.32
CA SER A 82 3.45 4.39 -28.16
C SER A 82 2.58 3.70 -27.10
N ASN A 83 2.60 2.37 -27.03
CA ASN A 83 1.88 1.62 -25.99
C ASN A 83 2.48 1.89 -24.59
N VAL A 84 3.81 1.88 -24.46
CA VAL A 84 4.49 2.19 -23.20
C VAL A 84 4.18 3.61 -22.73
N GLU A 85 4.24 4.60 -23.61
CA GLU A 85 3.88 5.99 -23.31
C GLU A 85 2.45 6.11 -22.79
N ASN A 86 1.49 5.44 -23.45
CA ASN A 86 0.10 5.40 -22.98
C ASN A 86 -0.05 4.73 -21.60
N ARG A 87 0.74 3.70 -21.30
CA ARG A 87 0.74 3.06 -19.98
C ARG A 87 1.33 3.97 -18.91
N ILE A 88 2.40 4.71 -19.24
CA ILE A 88 3.02 5.71 -18.35
C ILE A 88 2.00 6.80 -18.02
N LEU A 89 1.34 7.39 -19.02
CA LEU A 89 0.30 8.41 -18.80
C LEU A 89 -0.85 7.91 -17.89
N LYS A 90 -1.26 6.64 -18.02
CA LYS A 90 -2.28 6.06 -17.13
C LYS A 90 -1.78 5.92 -15.70
N LEU A 91 -0.51 5.54 -15.51
CA LEU A 91 0.10 5.43 -14.19
C LEU A 91 0.26 6.80 -13.54
N GLU A 92 0.73 7.81 -14.27
CA GLU A 92 0.86 9.18 -13.78
C GLU A 92 -0.50 9.74 -13.31
N ASN A 93 -1.55 9.56 -14.12
CA ASN A 93 -2.91 9.93 -13.71
C ASN A 93 -3.40 9.14 -12.49
N GLY A 94 -2.99 7.87 -12.35
CA GLY A 94 -3.26 7.05 -11.18
C GLY A 94 -2.60 7.58 -9.92
N ILE A 95 -1.34 8.02 -10.03
CA ILE A 95 -0.55 8.61 -8.94
C ILE A 95 -1.22 9.91 -8.45
N VAL A 96 -1.57 10.84 -9.35
CA VAL A 96 -2.24 12.09 -8.98
C VAL A 96 -3.55 11.83 -8.21
N ARG A 97 -4.35 10.84 -8.64
CA ARG A 97 -5.58 10.46 -7.93
C ARG A 97 -5.32 9.85 -6.55
N LEU A 98 -4.19 9.16 -6.37
CA LEU A 98 -3.81 8.62 -5.07
C LEU A 98 -3.32 9.73 -4.14
N GLU A 99 -2.55 10.68 -4.64
CA GLU A 99 -2.11 11.88 -3.90
C GLU A 99 -3.34 12.66 -3.38
N ASP A 100 -4.33 12.93 -4.24
CA ASP A 100 -5.58 13.58 -3.84
C ASP A 100 -6.34 12.83 -2.73
N LYS A 101 -6.30 11.50 -2.76
CA LYS A 101 -6.94 10.66 -1.73
C LYS A 101 -6.17 10.71 -0.42
N ILE A 102 -4.83 10.74 -0.47
CA ILE A 102 -3.98 10.85 0.71
C ILE A 102 -4.26 12.17 1.43
N VAL A 103 -4.26 13.30 0.71
CA VAL A 103 -4.57 14.61 1.30
C VAL A 103 -5.95 14.62 1.98
N LYS A 104 -6.97 14.04 1.34
CA LYS A 104 -8.32 13.93 1.94
C LYS A 104 -8.37 13.02 3.17
N LEU A 105 -7.50 12.02 3.25
CA LEU A 105 -7.40 11.15 4.42
C LEU A 105 -6.67 11.88 5.56
N GLU A 106 -5.61 12.61 5.27
CA GLU A 106 -4.91 13.47 6.24
C GLU A 106 -5.88 14.48 6.87
N ASP A 107 -6.68 15.18 6.08
CA ASP A 107 -7.72 16.11 6.58
C ASP A 107 -8.73 15.43 7.50
N LYS A 108 -9.11 14.18 7.20
CA LYS A 108 -10.04 13.41 8.05
C LYS A 108 -9.38 12.98 9.36
N ILE A 109 -8.10 12.61 9.33
CA ILE A 109 -7.34 12.26 10.53
C ILE A 109 -7.27 13.45 11.47
N ILE A 110 -6.91 14.64 10.96
CA ILE A 110 -6.86 15.87 11.77
C ILE A 110 -8.21 16.15 12.44
N LYS A 111 -9.32 16.06 11.70
CA LYS A 111 -10.66 16.25 12.29
C LYS A 111 -11.03 15.21 13.35
N LEU A 112 -10.55 13.98 13.19
CA LEU A 112 -10.75 12.93 14.20
C LEU A 112 -9.91 13.21 15.45
N GLU A 113 -8.67 13.66 15.30
CA GLU A 113 -7.80 14.07 16.40
C GLU A 113 -8.42 15.23 17.20
N ASP A 114 -8.90 16.28 16.52
CA ASP A 114 -9.63 17.38 17.14
C ASP A 114 -10.88 16.90 17.89
N GLY A 115 -11.62 15.96 17.28
CA GLY A 115 -12.81 15.36 17.87
C GLY A 115 -12.51 14.54 19.14
N ILE A 116 -11.39 13.81 19.15
CA ILE A 116 -10.92 13.05 20.31
C ILE A 116 -10.51 14.02 21.43
N SER A 117 -9.73 15.04 21.12
CA SER A 117 -9.33 16.05 22.11
C SER A 117 -10.54 16.73 22.76
N GLY A 118 -11.55 17.09 21.95
CA GLY A 118 -12.79 17.66 22.49
C GLY A 118 -13.62 16.69 23.34
N LEU A 119 -13.51 15.37 23.11
CA LEU A 119 -14.13 14.36 23.97
C LEU A 119 -13.37 14.20 25.29
N GLU A 120 -12.04 14.24 25.26
CA GLU A 120 -11.19 14.20 26.46
C GLU A 120 -11.53 15.37 27.41
N ASP A 121 -11.61 16.59 26.88
CA ASP A 121 -11.99 17.78 27.65
C ASP A 121 -13.38 17.63 28.32
N ARG A 122 -14.33 17.06 27.58
CA ARG A 122 -15.69 16.81 28.10
C ARG A 122 -15.69 15.74 29.20
N ILE A 123 -14.88 14.71 29.07
CA ILE A 123 -14.74 13.66 30.09
C ILE A 123 -14.16 14.28 31.36
N THR A 124 -13.07 15.04 31.26
CA THR A 124 -12.48 15.74 32.41
C THR A 124 -13.48 16.70 33.06
N GLY A 125 -14.27 17.42 32.26
CA GLY A 125 -15.35 18.27 32.76
C GLY A 125 -16.43 17.50 33.54
N LEU A 126 -16.80 16.29 33.08
CA LEU A 126 -17.76 15.43 33.77
C LEU A 126 -17.19 14.84 35.06
N GLU A 127 -15.93 14.40 35.06
CA GLU A 127 -15.23 13.91 36.25
C GLU A 127 -15.21 14.95 37.37
N ASN A 128 -14.88 16.20 37.04
CA ASN A 128 -14.88 17.31 38.01
C ASN A 128 -16.28 17.57 38.59
N ARG A 129 -17.32 17.54 37.74
CA ARG A 129 -18.72 17.72 38.19
C ARG A 129 -19.17 16.58 39.10
N MET A 130 -18.76 15.35 38.81
CA MET A 130 -19.09 14.17 39.60
C MET A 130 -18.43 14.26 40.98
N ALA A 131 -17.14 14.59 41.06
CA ALA A 131 -16.43 14.80 42.32
C ALA A 131 -17.07 15.91 43.18
N SER A 132 -17.51 17.00 42.56
CA SER A 132 -18.25 18.07 43.25
C SER A 132 -19.61 17.57 43.79
N SER A 133 -20.31 16.74 43.03
CA SER A 133 -21.58 16.14 43.45
C SER A 133 -21.39 15.18 44.63
N GLU A 134 -20.36 14.33 44.59
CA GLU A 134 -20.02 13.42 45.69
C GLU A 134 -19.72 14.20 46.97
N THR A 135 -18.95 15.28 46.88
CA THR A 135 -18.66 16.15 48.02
C THR A 135 -19.94 16.72 48.63
N ARG A 136 -20.85 17.26 47.79
CA ARG A 136 -22.14 17.79 48.25
C ARG A 136 -23.04 16.74 48.87
N MET A 137 -23.02 15.50 48.37
CA MET A 137 -23.75 14.39 48.97
C MET A 137 -23.22 14.08 50.37
N GLY A 138 -21.90 14.01 50.56
CA GLY A 138 -21.31 13.81 51.88
C GLY A 138 -21.63 14.93 52.89
N GLU A 139 -21.68 16.19 52.42
CA GLU A 139 -22.14 17.31 53.24
C GLU A 139 -23.61 17.19 53.63
N LEU A 140 -24.48 16.76 52.71
CA LEU A 140 -25.90 16.53 52.97
C LEU A 140 -26.12 15.39 53.97
N GLU A 141 -25.41 14.27 53.83
CA GLU A 141 -25.43 13.15 54.79
C GLU A 141 -25.07 13.65 56.19
N THR A 142 -23.97 14.40 56.31
CA THR A 142 -23.54 14.99 57.60
C THR A 142 -24.61 15.90 58.20
N ARG A 143 -25.28 16.73 57.38
CA ARG A 143 -26.36 17.60 57.84
C ARG A 143 -27.58 16.80 58.28
N MET A 144 -27.92 15.72 57.57
CA MET A 144 -29.03 14.83 57.92
C MET A 144 -28.80 14.17 59.28
N SER A 145 -27.61 13.63 59.53
CA SER A 145 -27.27 13.04 60.84
C SER A 145 -27.37 14.08 61.99
N LYS A 146 -26.99 15.34 61.75
CA LYS A 146 -27.17 16.42 62.74
C LYS A 146 -28.64 16.73 63.00
N VAL A 147 -29.49 16.66 61.97
CA VAL A 147 -30.95 16.87 62.11
C VAL A 147 -31.56 15.71 62.90
N GLU A 148 -31.23 14.46 62.57
CA GLU A 148 -31.68 13.27 63.29
C GLU A 148 -31.32 13.36 64.78
N ALA A 149 -30.08 13.72 65.11
CA ALA A 149 -29.64 13.89 66.49
C ALA A 149 -30.43 14.99 67.24
N ARG A 150 -30.75 16.11 66.56
CA ARG A 150 -31.57 17.18 67.14
C ARG A 150 -33.01 16.74 67.37
N ILE A 151 -33.59 15.97 66.45
CA ILE A 151 -34.95 15.42 66.59
C ILE A 151 -34.98 14.48 67.79
N GLY A 152 -34.05 13.53 67.89
CA GLY A 152 -33.98 12.63 69.06
C GLY A 152 -33.80 13.39 70.39
N GLY A 153 -33.03 14.48 70.39
CA GLY A 153 -32.93 15.36 71.56
C GLY A 153 -34.23 16.10 71.91
N VAL A 154 -35.05 16.46 70.93
CA VAL A 154 -36.38 17.07 71.15
C VAL A 154 -37.36 16.03 71.67
N GLU A 155 -37.38 14.83 71.09
CA GLU A 155 -38.22 13.71 71.54
C GLU A 155 -37.96 13.39 73.02
N ALA A 156 -36.70 13.24 73.43
CA ALA A 156 -36.34 12.98 74.83
C ALA A 156 -36.79 14.09 75.80
N ARG A 157 -36.72 15.36 75.38
CA ARG A 157 -37.23 16.49 76.20
C ARG A 157 -38.74 16.46 76.31
N MET A 158 -39.43 16.09 75.23
CA MET A 158 -40.88 15.99 75.22
C MET A 158 -41.36 14.85 76.14
N ASP A 159 -40.69 13.69 76.12
CA ASP A 159 -40.96 12.58 77.03
C ASP A 159 -40.79 12.99 78.51
N MET A 160 -39.74 13.75 78.82
CA MET A 160 -39.51 14.27 80.17
C MET A 160 -40.64 15.21 80.62
N ILE A 161 -41.03 16.17 79.78
CA ILE A 161 -42.11 17.12 80.06
C ILE A 161 -43.44 16.38 80.25
N VAL A 162 -43.77 15.42 79.37
CA VAL A 162 -44.98 14.61 79.47
C VAL A 162 -44.98 13.82 80.79
N GLY A 163 -43.84 13.24 81.18
CA GLY A 163 -43.69 12.55 82.45
C GLY A 163 -43.83 13.46 83.68
N GLU A 164 -43.28 14.67 83.65
CA GLU A 164 -43.46 15.68 84.71
C GLU A 164 -44.92 16.14 84.82
N LEU A 165 -45.59 16.36 83.69
CA LEU A 165 -47.01 16.71 83.64
C LEU A 165 -47.89 15.61 84.23
N ASP A 166 -47.63 14.34 83.91
CA ASP A 166 -48.36 13.20 84.51
C ASP A 166 -48.19 13.14 86.04
N ARG A 167 -46.97 13.37 86.54
CA ARG A 167 -46.69 13.44 87.99
C ARG A 167 -47.43 14.60 88.66
N LEU A 168 -47.38 15.79 88.07
CA LEU A 168 -48.09 16.97 88.58
C LEU A 168 -49.60 16.73 88.59
N PHE A 169 -50.16 16.17 87.51
CA PHE A 169 -51.58 15.85 87.42
C PHE A 169 -52.02 14.88 88.52
N LYS A 170 -51.25 13.79 88.74
CA LYS A 170 -51.50 12.84 89.84
C LYS A 170 -51.45 13.52 91.21
N LEU A 171 -50.46 14.37 91.47
CA LEU A 171 -50.31 15.06 92.75
C LEU A 171 -51.45 16.05 93.01
N VAL A 172 -51.83 16.84 91.99
CA VAL A 172 -52.98 17.74 92.05
C VAL A 172 -54.25 16.95 92.33
N LEU A 173 -54.51 15.86 91.61
CA LEU A 173 -55.69 15.03 91.80
C LEU A 173 -55.79 14.46 93.22
N VAL A 174 -54.69 13.93 93.77
CA VAL A 174 -54.63 13.45 95.17
C VAL A 174 -54.89 14.59 96.15
N SER A 175 -54.27 15.76 95.95
CA SER A 175 -54.46 16.91 96.83
C SER A 175 -55.91 17.43 96.81
N VAL A 176 -56.53 17.53 95.63
CA VAL A 176 -57.91 17.98 95.46
C VAL A 176 -58.88 16.99 96.09
N LEU A 177 -58.69 15.68 95.88
CA LEU A 177 -59.49 14.64 96.54
C LEU A 177 -59.34 14.69 98.06
N GLY A 178 -58.11 14.87 98.57
CA GLY A 178 -57.85 15.02 100.00
C GLY A 178 -58.56 16.23 100.61
N ILE A 179 -58.52 17.38 99.94
CA ILE A 179 -59.25 18.60 100.36
C ILE A 179 -60.76 18.35 100.34
N LEU A 180 -61.31 17.73 99.28
CA LEU A 180 -62.73 17.41 99.20
C LEU A 180 -63.20 16.47 100.33
N ILE A 181 -62.41 15.43 100.63
CA ILE A 181 -62.70 14.50 101.75
C ILE A 181 -62.64 15.23 103.10
N SER A 182 -61.65 16.10 103.30
CA SER A 182 -61.55 16.91 104.52
C SER A 182 -62.74 17.85 104.70
N ILE A 183 -63.20 18.50 103.63
CA ILE A 183 -64.39 19.37 103.65
C ILE A 183 -65.65 18.56 104.00
N THR A 184 -65.88 17.42 103.33
CA THR A 184 -67.10 16.61 103.56
C THR A 184 -67.15 16.01 104.97
N THR A 185 -66.02 15.51 105.47
CA THR A 185 -65.91 15.00 106.85
C THR A 185 -66.14 16.11 107.88
N THR A 186 -65.58 17.31 107.68
CA THR A 186 -65.81 18.47 108.55
C THR A 186 -67.29 18.86 108.59
N ILE A 187 -67.97 18.88 107.44
CA ILE A 187 -69.40 19.16 107.35
C ILE A 187 -70.22 18.09 108.09
N LEU A 188 -69.94 16.80 107.86
CA LEU A 188 -70.63 15.68 108.51
C LEU A 188 -70.51 15.71 110.05
N VAL A 189 -69.29 15.90 110.58
CA VAL A 189 -69.04 15.97 112.03
C VAL A 189 -69.83 17.10 112.68
N ARG A 190 -69.93 18.25 112.01
CA ARG A 190 -70.65 19.43 112.49
C ARG A 190 -72.18 19.31 112.42
N ILE A 191 -72.71 18.36 111.63
CA ILE A 191 -74.14 18.05 111.55
C ILE A 191 -74.54 17.00 112.58
N LEU A 192 -73.64 16.06 112.92
CA LEU A 192 -73.92 14.93 113.82
C LEU A 192 -73.70 15.24 115.32
N LEU A 193 -72.93 16.28 115.66
CA LEU A 193 -72.73 16.80 117.01
C LEU A 193 -73.59 18.04 117.25
#